data_AF-A0A024VGB2-F1
#
_entry.id   AF-A0A024VGB2-F1
#
_cell.length_a   1.000
_cell.length_b   1.000
_cell.length_c   1.000
_cell.angle_alpha   90.00
_cell.angle_beta   90.00
_cell.angle_gamma   90.00
#
_symmetry.space_group_name_H-M   'P 1'
#
loop_
_entity.id
_entity.type
_entity.pdbx_description
1 polymer ?
#
loop_
_entity_poly.entity_id
_entity_poly.type
_entity_poly.pdbx_seq_one_letter_code
_entity_poly.pdbx_strand_id
1 'polypeptide(L)'
;MKIPGIINLPGFKLANIVNPNNYSSGGLLTTAIDAAAKPICDVTRDNVLSFCSFASHNGGSIIAKVSVAAENAANAGIDAAAAEAANLAPKTLTLTNTIIVSFVAIVVIVLVMLIIYFILHYRRKKKMKKKLQYIKLLKE
;
A
#
# COMPACT_ATOMS: atom_id res chain seq x y z
N MET A 1 20.31 -8.22 -14.71
CA MET A 1 20.90 -8.15 -16.08
C MET A 1 21.11 -6.69 -16.42
N LYS A 2 22.35 -6.26 -16.74
CA LYS A 2 22.66 -4.85 -17.03
C LYS A 2 22.69 -4.64 -18.54
N ILE A 3 21.86 -3.75 -19.06
CA ILE A 3 21.88 -3.38 -20.49
C ILE A 3 23.10 -2.46 -20.71
N PRO A 4 24.06 -2.84 -21.57
CA PRO A 4 25.25 -2.04 -21.79
C PRO A 4 24.89 -0.73 -22.49
N GLY A 5 25.51 0.36 -22.04
CA GLY A 5 25.40 1.67 -22.68
C GLY A 5 24.09 2.44 -22.45
N ILE A 6 23.02 1.81 -21.93
CA ILE A 6 21.70 2.45 -21.81
C ILE A 6 21.74 3.70 -20.90
N ILE A 7 22.58 3.66 -19.85
CA ILE A 7 22.75 4.77 -18.90
C ILE A 7 23.55 5.94 -19.47
N ASN A 8 24.35 5.69 -20.50
CA ASN A 8 25.22 6.69 -21.13
C ASN A 8 24.60 7.20 -22.44
N LEU A 9 23.36 6.83 -22.74
CA LEU A 9 22.67 7.22 -23.95
C LEU A 9 22.23 8.69 -23.84
N PRO A 10 22.69 9.59 -24.73
CA PRO A 10 22.48 11.03 -24.58
C PRO A 10 21.00 11.38 -24.67
N GLY A 11 20.49 12.13 -23.70
CA GLY A 11 19.08 12.52 -23.63
C GLY A 11 18.13 11.41 -23.15
N PHE A 12 18.63 10.19 -22.93
CA PHE A 12 17.82 9.07 -22.46
C PHE A 12 17.78 9.05 -20.93
N LYS A 13 16.58 9.20 -20.35
CA LYS A 13 16.36 9.11 -18.90
C LYS A 13 15.26 8.11 -18.60
N LEU A 14 15.61 6.97 -18.02
CA LEU A 14 14.66 5.92 -17.63
C LEU A 14 13.55 6.46 -16.72
N ALA A 15 13.88 7.35 -15.79
CA ALA A 15 12.91 7.98 -14.89
C ALA A 15 11.80 8.76 -15.61
N ASN A 16 12.05 9.25 -16.83
CA ASN A 16 11.04 9.97 -17.62
C ASN A 16 10.22 9.02 -18.50
N ILE A 17 10.73 7.80 -18.75
CA ILE A 17 10.12 6.80 -19.63
C ILE A 17 9.19 5.89 -18.81
N VAL A 18 9.62 5.51 -17.60
CA VAL A 18 8.82 4.69 -16.69
C VAL A 18 7.76 5.55 -16.01
N ASN A 19 6.52 5.09 -16.01
CA ASN A 19 5.36 5.77 -15.44
C ASN A 19 4.33 4.77 -14.88
N PRO A 20 3.30 5.23 -14.15
CA PRO A 20 2.29 4.36 -13.55
C PRO A 20 1.52 3.46 -14.53
N ASN A 21 1.54 3.77 -15.84
CA ASN A 21 0.82 3.00 -16.85
C ASN A 21 1.68 1.92 -17.52
N ASN A 22 3.00 1.96 -17.37
CA ASN A 22 3.89 1.00 -18.03
C ASN A 22 4.82 0.22 -17.09
N TYR A 23 5.02 0.67 -15.85
CA TYR A 23 5.99 0.07 -14.93
C TYR A 23 5.75 -1.42 -14.64
N SER A 24 4.51 -1.90 -14.78
CA SER A 24 4.10 -3.28 -14.50
C SER A 24 4.03 -4.17 -15.74
N SER A 25 4.41 -3.68 -16.93
CA SER A 25 4.34 -4.45 -18.16
C SER A 25 5.65 -4.41 -18.93
N GLY A 26 6.29 -5.57 -19.06
CA GLY A 26 7.53 -5.72 -19.84
C GLY A 26 7.35 -5.25 -21.29
N GLY A 27 6.22 -5.59 -21.93
CA GLY A 27 5.91 -5.17 -23.30
C GLY A 27 5.69 -3.66 -23.47
N LEU A 28 5.07 -3.00 -22.49
CA LEU A 28 4.93 -1.54 -22.52
C LEU A 28 6.27 -0.85 -22.24
N LEU A 29 7.09 -1.40 -21.33
CA LEU A 29 8.44 -0.91 -21.08
C LEU A 29 9.35 -1.05 -22.29
N THR A 30 9.35 -2.20 -22.98
CA THR A 30 10.16 -2.37 -24.20
C THR A 30 9.75 -1.39 -25.28
N THR A 31 8.46 -1.17 -25.48
CA THR A 31 7.93 -0.22 -26.46
C THR A 31 8.31 1.22 -26.12
N ALA A 32 8.22 1.60 -24.84
CA ALA A 32 8.59 2.93 -24.39
C ALA A 32 10.11 3.18 -24.50
N ILE A 33 10.93 2.16 -24.20
CA ILE A 33 12.39 2.20 -24.39
C ILE A 33 12.74 2.30 -25.87
N ASP A 34 12.09 1.52 -26.74
CA ASP A 34 12.29 1.56 -28.19
C ASP A 34 11.96 2.95 -28.76
N ALA A 35 10.79 3.49 -28.42
CA ALA A 35 10.36 4.82 -28.89
C ALA A 35 11.33 5.93 -28.46
N ALA A 36 11.92 5.84 -27.27
CA ALA A 36 12.87 6.81 -26.77
C ALA A 36 14.29 6.62 -27.33
N ALA A 37 14.71 5.38 -27.57
CA ALA A 37 16.08 5.07 -27.97
C ALA A 37 16.30 5.04 -29.49
N LYS A 38 15.28 4.65 -30.27
CA LYS A 38 15.32 4.61 -31.74
C LYS A 38 15.77 5.93 -32.38
N PRO A 39 15.19 7.11 -32.08
CA PRO A 39 15.65 8.36 -32.69
C PRO A 39 17.09 8.70 -32.31
N ILE A 40 17.59 8.23 -31.17
CA ILE A 40 18.98 8.44 -30.74
C ILE A 40 19.90 7.54 -31.54
N CYS A 41 19.50 6.28 -31.80
CA CYS A 41 20.28 5.31 -32.54
C CYS A 41 20.25 5.51 -34.06
N ASP A 42 19.21 6.14 -34.60
CA ASP A 42 19.09 6.46 -36.03
C ASP A 42 20.02 7.62 -36.46
N VAL A 43 20.56 8.39 -35.52
CA VAL A 43 21.52 9.47 -35.80
C VAL A 43 22.90 8.89 -36.16
N THR A 44 23.37 9.20 -37.37
CA THR A 44 24.71 8.85 -37.86
C THR A 44 25.79 9.59 -37.07
N ARG A 45 26.80 8.86 -36.57
CA ARG A 45 27.91 9.41 -35.76
C ARG A 45 29.21 8.71 -36.13
N ASP A 46 30.34 9.41 -35.98
CA ASP A 46 31.67 8.83 -36.16
C ASP A 46 31.97 7.73 -35.13
N ASN A 47 31.42 7.87 -33.92
CA ASN A 47 31.50 6.87 -32.85
C ASN A 47 30.09 6.35 -32.51
N VAL A 48 29.82 5.08 -32.82
CA VAL A 48 28.53 4.45 -32.53
C VAL A 48 28.37 4.29 -31.01
N LEU A 49 27.20 4.71 -30.50
CA LEU A 49 26.85 4.58 -29.09
C LEU A 49 26.80 3.10 -28.68
N SER A 50 27.36 2.77 -27.52
CA SER A 50 27.44 1.40 -27.00
C SER A 50 26.08 0.70 -26.92
N PHE A 51 25.03 1.42 -26.51
CA PHE A 51 23.66 0.88 -26.50
C PHE A 51 23.15 0.57 -27.91
N CYS A 52 23.38 1.45 -28.89
CA CYS A 52 22.89 1.26 -30.26
C CYS A 52 23.61 0.11 -30.96
N SER A 53 24.92 -0.04 -30.73
CA SER A 53 25.70 -1.21 -31.16
C SER A 53 25.16 -2.50 -30.53
N PHE A 54 24.89 -2.49 -29.23
CA PHE A 54 24.27 -3.62 -28.53
C PHE A 54 22.87 -3.95 -29.06
N ALA A 55 22.04 -2.94 -29.29
CA ALA A 55 20.68 -3.08 -29.78
C ALA A 55 20.63 -3.72 -31.18
N SER A 56 21.54 -3.28 -32.06
CA SER A 56 21.65 -3.78 -33.44
C SER A 56 22.51 -5.05 -33.57
N HIS A 57 23.13 -5.52 -32.49
CA HIS A 57 24.04 -6.66 -32.52
C HIS A 57 23.37 -7.92 -33.10
N ASN A 58 24.00 -8.52 -34.12
CA ASN A 58 23.49 -9.63 -34.92
C ASN A 58 22.15 -9.33 -35.63
N GLY A 59 21.89 -8.08 -36.02
CA GLY A 59 20.65 -7.69 -36.71
C GLY A 59 19.41 -7.69 -35.81
N GLY A 60 19.61 -7.62 -34.49
CA GLY A 60 18.51 -7.54 -33.53
C GLY A 60 17.80 -6.19 -33.52
N SER A 61 16.61 -6.14 -32.93
CA SER A 61 15.90 -4.90 -32.60
C SER A 61 16.13 -4.50 -31.14
N ILE A 62 15.96 -3.22 -30.82
CA ILE A 62 16.00 -2.72 -29.44
C ILE A 62 15.04 -3.53 -28.56
N ILE A 63 13.80 -3.73 -29.03
CA ILE A 63 12.77 -4.51 -28.35
C ILE A 63 13.28 -5.91 -27.98
N ALA A 64 13.88 -6.63 -28.93
CA ALA A 64 14.37 -8.00 -28.71
C ALA A 64 15.54 -8.05 -27.70
N LYS A 65 16.39 -7.03 -27.67
CA LYS A 65 17.54 -6.99 -26.76
C LYS A 65 17.18 -6.55 -25.35
N VAL A 66 16.10 -5.79 -25.19
CA VAL A 66 15.67 -5.26 -23.89
C VAL A 66 14.49 -6.01 -23.28
N SER A 67 13.84 -6.93 -23.99
CA SER A 67 12.69 -7.72 -23.53
C SER A 67 12.89 -8.37 -22.16
N VAL A 68 13.94 -9.18 -22.02
CA VAL A 68 14.24 -9.89 -20.77
C VAL A 68 14.51 -8.91 -19.63
N ALA A 69 15.23 -7.82 -19.91
CA ALA A 69 15.53 -6.81 -18.89
C ALA A 69 14.27 -6.02 -18.49
N ALA A 70 13.39 -5.73 -19.45
CA ALA A 70 12.13 -5.04 -19.23
C ALA A 70 11.11 -5.91 -18.49
N GLU A 71 11.04 -7.21 -18.78
CA GLU A 71 10.21 -8.16 -18.03
C GLU A 71 10.67 -8.31 -16.59
N ASN A 72 11.98 -8.46 -16.37
CA ASN A 72 12.54 -8.50 -15.02
C ASN A 72 12.29 -7.19 -14.26
N ALA A 73 12.39 -6.04 -14.94
CA ALA A 73 12.07 -4.75 -14.34
C ALA A 73 10.57 -4.62 -14.01
N ALA A 74 9.69 -5.11 -14.88
CA ALA A 74 8.25 -5.12 -14.65
C ALA A 74 7.86 -5.99 -13.45
N ASN A 75 8.42 -7.20 -13.37
CA ASN A 75 8.21 -8.11 -12.25
C ASN A 75 8.73 -7.49 -10.94
N ALA A 76 9.93 -6.90 -10.95
CA ALA A 76 10.46 -6.20 -9.79
C ALA A 76 9.59 -5.00 -9.37
N GLY A 77 8.98 -4.29 -10.34
CA GLY A 77 8.04 -3.21 -10.07
C GLY A 77 6.74 -3.70 -9.43
N ILE A 78 6.21 -4.84 -9.88
CA ILE A 78 5.05 -5.51 -9.28
C ILE A 78 5.38 -5.98 -7.86
N ASP A 79 6.51 -6.64 -7.67
CA ASP A 79 6.96 -7.14 -6.37
C ASP A 79 7.17 -6.01 -5.37
N ALA A 80 7.77 -4.89 -5.81
CA ALA A 80 7.95 -3.71 -4.97
C ALA A 80 6.60 -3.08 -4.56
N ALA A 81 5.65 -2.98 -5.49
CA ALA A 81 4.30 -2.49 -5.18
C ALA A 81 3.57 -3.41 -4.20
N ALA A 82 3.68 -4.72 -4.38
CA ALA A 82 3.11 -5.71 -3.47
C ALA A 82 3.76 -5.66 -2.08
N ALA A 83 5.08 -5.51 -2.01
CA ALA A 83 5.82 -5.39 -0.75
C ALA A 83 5.40 -4.13 0.04
N GLU A 84 5.25 -2.99 -0.63
CA GLU A 84 4.79 -1.76 0.03
C GLU A 84 3.35 -1.91 0.54
N ALA A 85 2.45 -2.48 -0.26
CA ALA A 85 1.08 -2.77 0.17
C ALA A 85 1.04 -3.72 1.38
N ALA A 86 1.89 -4.76 1.40
CA ALA A 86 2.02 -5.69 2.50
C ALA A 86 2.59 -5.05 3.78
N ASN A 87 3.39 -3.99 3.68
CA ASN A 87 3.87 -3.23 4.83
C ASN A 87 2.81 -2.28 5.41
N LEU A 88 1.86 -1.83 4.59
CA LEU A 88 0.75 -0.97 5.02
C LEU A 88 -0.38 -1.77 5.67
N ALA A 89 -0.66 -2.98 5.19
CA ALA A 89 -1.68 -3.87 5.75
C ALA A 89 -1.58 -4.11 7.27
N PRO A 90 -0.43 -4.42 7.88
CA PRO A 90 -0.33 -4.61 9.32
C PRO A 90 -0.51 -3.29 10.10
N LYS A 91 -0.12 -2.15 9.51
CA LYS A 91 -0.28 -0.83 10.15
C LYS A 91 -1.76 -0.43 10.24
N THR A 92 -2.56 -0.75 9.22
CA THR A 92 -4.00 -0.50 9.24
C THR A 92 -4.73 -1.45 10.18
N LEU A 93 -4.36 -2.75 10.20
CA LEU A 93 -4.93 -3.76 11.10
C LEU A 93 -4.63 -3.50 12.58
N THR A 94 -3.43 -3.01 12.88
CA THR A 94 -3.06 -2.65 14.26
C THR A 94 -3.85 -1.44 14.76
N LEU A 95 -4.00 -0.40 13.93
CA LEU A 95 -4.77 0.79 14.29
C LEU A 95 -6.26 0.45 14.53
N THR A 96 -6.87 -0.38 13.68
CA THR A 96 -8.26 -0.82 13.86
C THR A 96 -8.43 -1.67 15.10
N ASN A 97 -7.52 -2.61 15.37
CA ASN A 97 -7.55 -3.41 16.58
C ASN A 97 -7.43 -2.54 17.85
N THR A 98 -6.54 -1.56 17.88
CA THR A 98 -6.40 -0.66 19.03
C THR A 98 -7.68 0.15 19.28
N ILE A 99 -8.33 0.64 18.21
CA ILE A 99 -9.61 1.36 18.31
C ILE A 99 -10.72 0.45 18.87
N ILE A 100 -10.83 -0.79 18.35
CA ILE A 100 -11.83 -1.76 18.81
C ILE A 100 -11.60 -2.11 20.29
N VAL A 101 -10.35 -2.39 20.68
CA VAL A 101 -10.01 -2.71 22.08
C VAL A 101 -10.34 -1.55 23.03
N SER A 102 -10.05 -0.30 22.63
CA SER A 102 -10.41 0.89 23.40
C SER A 102 -11.92 1.02 23.59
N PHE A 103 -12.70 0.82 22.52
CA PHE A 103 -14.16 0.86 22.58
C PHE A 103 -14.74 -0.23 23.50
N VAL A 104 -14.26 -1.48 23.35
CA VAL A 104 -14.67 -2.60 24.20
C VAL A 104 -14.35 -2.32 25.67
N ALA A 105 -13.19 -1.74 25.98
CA ALA A 105 -12.82 -1.37 27.35
C ALA A 105 -13.80 -0.36 27.96
N ILE A 106 -14.19 0.69 27.23
CA ILE A 106 -15.18 1.68 27.69
C ILE A 106 -16.53 1.01 27.94
N VAL A 107 -17.00 0.19 27.01
CA VAL A 107 -18.28 -0.54 27.15
C VAL A 107 -18.29 -1.44 28.38
N VAL A 108 -17.20 -2.15 28.66
CA VAL A 108 -17.06 -3.00 29.86
C VAL A 108 -17.15 -2.17 31.14
N ILE A 109 -16.46 -1.02 31.22
CA ILE A 109 -16.52 -0.11 32.38
C ILE A 109 -17.96 0.39 32.60
N VAL A 110 -18.64 0.81 31.53
CA VAL A 110 -20.02 1.28 31.59
C VAL A 110 -20.97 0.16 32.02
N LEU A 111 -20.78 -1.07 31.54
CA LEU A 111 -21.58 -2.23 31.95
C LEU A 111 -21.42 -2.55 33.44
N VAL A 112 -20.20 -2.53 33.97
CA VAL A 112 -19.96 -2.73 35.42
C VAL A 112 -20.64 -1.62 36.23
N MET A 113 -20.52 -0.36 35.81
CA MET A 113 -21.20 0.76 36.44
C MET A 113 -22.72 0.61 36.41
N LEU A 114 -23.29 0.16 35.28
CA LEU A 114 -24.71 -0.13 35.16
C LEU A 114 -25.14 -1.23 36.12
N ILE A 115 -24.44 -2.36 36.18
CA ILE A 115 -24.79 -3.48 37.08
C ILE A 115 -24.79 -3.02 38.54
N ILE A 116 -23.72 -2.36 39.00
CA ILE A 116 -23.61 -1.84 40.36
C ILE A 116 -24.69 -0.80 40.63
N TYR A 117 -24.92 0.11 39.67
CA TYR A 117 -25.98 1.11 39.75
C TYR A 117 -27.36 0.46 39.90
N PHE A 118 -27.67 -0.56 39.10
CA PHE A 118 -28.94 -1.28 39.19
C PHE A 118 -29.13 -1.89 40.58
N ILE A 119 -28.10 -2.53 41.15
CA ILE A 119 -28.14 -3.07 42.52
C ILE A 119 -28.42 -1.96 43.54
N LEU A 120 -27.67 -0.85 43.48
CA LEU A 120 -27.82 0.27 44.41
C LEU A 120 -29.19 0.97 44.26
N HIS A 121 -29.63 1.19 43.04
CA HIS A 121 -30.92 1.80 42.70
C HIS A 121 -32.06 0.93 43.26
N TYR A 122 -31.99 -0.38 43.04
CA TYR A 122 -32.98 -1.31 43.56
C TYR A 122 -33.02 -1.33 45.09
N ARG A 123 -31.84 -1.34 45.74
CA ARG A 123 -31.72 -1.25 47.21
C ARG A 123 -32.33 0.03 47.77
N ARG A 124 -32.08 1.20 47.14
CA ARG A 124 -32.67 2.49 47.57
C ARG A 124 -34.19 2.48 47.47
N LYS A 125 -34.76 1.99 46.36
CA LYS A 125 -36.22 1.89 46.21
C LYS A 125 -36.86 0.95 47.23
N LYS A 126 -36.22 -0.18 47.55
CA LYS A 126 -36.72 -1.10 48.59
C LYS A 126 -36.76 -0.46 49.99
N LYS A 127 -35.75 0.36 50.34
CA LYS A 127 -35.73 1.11 51.61
C LYS A 127 -36.88 2.12 51.69
N MET A 128 -37.16 2.86 50.62
CA MET A 128 -38.23 3.87 50.62
C MET A 128 -39.62 3.23 50.74
N LYS A 129 -39.87 2.09 50.08
CA LYS A 129 -41.13 1.36 50.23
C LYS A 129 -41.38 0.90 51.68
N LYS A 130 -40.35 0.39 52.37
CA LYS A 130 -40.45 -0.01 53.78
C LYS A 130 -40.74 1.17 54.71
N LYS A 131 -40.11 2.33 54.48
CA LYS A 131 -40.37 3.55 55.28
C LYS A 131 -41.83 4.01 55.17
N LEU A 132 -42.40 3.96 53.98
CA LEU A 132 -43.79 4.35 53.72
C LEU A 132 -44.80 3.47 54.46
N GLN A 133 -44.54 2.15 54.54
CA GLN A 133 -45.36 1.23 55.33
C GLN A 133 -45.26 1.51 56.84
N TYR A 134 -44.05 1.78 57.34
CA TYR A 134 -43.84 2.15 58.76
C TYR A 134 -44.59 3.44 59.15
N ILE A 135 -44.56 4.46 58.30
CA ILE A 135 -45.29 5.72 58.56
C ILE A 135 -46.80 5.50 58.57
N LYS A 136 -47.32 4.59 57.73
CA LYS A 136 -48.75 4.24 57.73
C LYS A 136 -49.16 3.52 59.02
N LEU A 137 -48.38 2.54 59.46
CA LEU A 137 -48.65 1.77 60.69
C LEU A 137 -48.60 2.62 61.97
N LEU A 138 -47.85 3.73 61.97
CA LEU A 138 -47.76 4.65 63.12
C LEU A 138 -48.86 5.72 63.15
N LYS A 139 -49.64 5.85 62.07
CA LYS A 139 -50.65 6.91 61.91
C LYS A 139 -52.08 6.43 62.19
N GLU A 140 -52.30 5.11 62.17
CA GLU A 140 -53.48 4.46 62.77
C GLU A 140 -53.29 4.33 64.28
#